data_AF-A0A2A5BJH0-F1
#
_entry.id   AF-A0A2A5BJH0-F1
#
_cell.length_a   1.000
_cell.length_b   1.000
_cell.length_c   1.000
_cell.angle_alpha   90.00
_cell.angle_beta   90.00
_cell.angle_gamma   90.00
#
_symmetry.space_group_name_H-M   'P 1'
#
loop_
_entity.id
_entity.type
_entity.pdbx_description
1 polymer ?
#
loop_
_entity_poly.entity_id
_entity_poly.type
_entity_poly.pdbx_seq_one_letter_code
_entity_poly.pdbx_strand_id
1 'polypeptide(L)'
;MKFGSSFIPLLILSIISLNTFASVTPTPEETKHALATAIKSNDVQQFNQFIDEYQYSGWEIKAIYYRDKIALELAKKDGSEAALTRFIDTYPDSGWFNNAVYYRDKIALELAKKEGSEAALKRFLEKHPDSAWFSSGVYHRDRVAYYNAKSDGTLNAYNSFLRKYPNSEWKEKVEKLARTLRSKENKTARKGKSKNELSVSQQRTRNALAIYEIINRDKRNAEKIKQKAAKEKQSKLARCYRMKDRIRSYDERKVWYELDKKGDRQYLTDNDVKSLKQKLAKKYRQTCS
;
A
#
# COMPACT_ATOMS: atom_id res chain seq x y z
N MET A 1 45.50 -83.97 12.45
CA MET A 1 45.60 -85.13 11.53
C MET A 1 44.98 -84.75 10.19
N LYS A 2 45.67 -85.11 9.09
CA LYS A 2 45.17 -85.09 7.69
C LYS A 2 43.86 -85.90 7.60
N PHE A 3 42.90 -85.68 6.70
CA PHE A 3 42.88 -85.61 5.22
C PHE A 3 41.69 -84.69 4.81
N GLY A 4 41.60 -84.00 3.68
CA GLY A 4 42.08 -84.30 2.32
C GLY A 4 40.92 -84.82 1.47
N SER A 5 40.19 -83.94 0.77
CA SER A 5 39.39 -84.30 -0.43
C SER A 5 39.05 -83.07 -1.27
N SER A 6 39.68 -83.02 -2.45
CA SER A 6 39.43 -82.11 -3.57
C SER A 6 38.01 -82.20 -4.13
N PHE A 7 37.42 -81.10 -4.60
CA PHE A 7 36.47 -81.10 -5.73
C PHE A 7 36.34 -79.69 -6.38
N ILE A 8 36.87 -79.59 -7.61
CA ILE A 8 36.53 -78.79 -8.82
C ILE A 8 35.82 -77.42 -8.65
N PRO A 9 36.33 -76.33 -9.25
CA PRO A 9 35.65 -75.03 -9.27
C PRO A 9 34.57 -74.98 -10.36
N LEU A 10 33.30 -74.76 -9.98
CA LEU A 10 32.27 -74.35 -10.94
C LEU A 10 32.38 -72.85 -11.18
N LEU A 11 32.83 -72.51 -12.38
CA LEU A 11 32.76 -71.18 -12.98
C LEU A 11 31.28 -70.84 -13.23
N ILE A 12 30.64 -70.16 -12.29
CA ILE A 12 29.34 -69.55 -12.52
C ILE A 12 29.59 -68.24 -13.28
N LEU A 13 29.54 -68.33 -14.61
CA LEU A 13 29.29 -67.19 -15.48
C LEU A 13 27.93 -66.61 -15.07
N SER A 14 27.94 -65.63 -14.17
CA SER A 14 26.78 -64.80 -13.91
C SER A 14 26.53 -63.99 -15.18
N ILE A 15 25.55 -64.43 -15.96
CA ILE A 15 25.00 -63.73 -17.10
C ILE A 15 24.52 -62.38 -16.54
N ILE A 16 25.30 -61.33 -16.81
CA ILE A 16 24.83 -59.96 -16.67
C ILE A 16 23.76 -59.83 -17.74
N SER A 17 22.49 -60.02 -17.35
CA SER A 17 21.37 -59.60 -18.17
C SER A 17 21.49 -58.10 -18.33
N LEU A 18 22.09 -57.66 -19.43
CA LEU A 18 21.90 -56.30 -19.92
C LEU A 18 20.40 -56.18 -20.23
N ASN A 19 19.63 -55.70 -19.25
CA ASN A 19 18.35 -55.10 -19.53
C ASN A 19 18.63 -53.88 -20.40
N THR A 20 18.51 -54.06 -21.71
CA THR A 20 18.37 -52.97 -22.66
C THR A 20 17.04 -52.28 -22.36
N PHE A 21 17.04 -51.34 -21.41
CA PHE A 21 16.05 -50.28 -21.42
C PHE A 21 16.29 -49.49 -22.70
N ALA A 22 15.54 -49.83 -23.76
CA ALA A 22 15.35 -48.89 -24.84
C ALA A 22 14.73 -47.65 -24.22
N SER A 23 15.52 -46.59 -24.03
CA SER A 23 15.01 -45.27 -23.70
C SER A 23 14.20 -44.79 -24.90
N VAL A 24 12.92 -45.17 -24.94
CA VAL A 24 11.99 -44.68 -25.96
C VAL A 24 11.93 -43.17 -25.74
N THR A 25 12.56 -42.42 -26.64
CA THR A 25 12.46 -40.97 -26.65
C THR A 25 10.99 -40.63 -26.91
N PRO A 26 10.32 -39.86 -26.03
CA PRO A 26 8.91 -39.55 -26.20
C PRO A 26 8.69 -38.87 -27.55
N THR A 27 7.61 -39.25 -28.23
CA THR A 27 7.26 -38.66 -29.51
C THR A 27 6.89 -37.18 -29.36
N PRO A 28 6.98 -36.37 -30.44
CA PRO A 28 6.56 -34.97 -30.39
C PRO A 28 5.10 -34.75 -29.92
N GLU A 29 4.18 -35.65 -30.29
CA GLU A 29 2.78 -35.56 -29.86
C GLU A 29 2.59 -35.91 -28.38
N GLU A 30 3.30 -36.92 -27.86
CA GLU A 30 3.30 -37.25 -26.43
C GLU A 30 3.86 -36.09 -25.60
N THR A 31 4.97 -35.50 -26.04
CA THR A 31 5.60 -34.33 -25.38
C THR A 31 4.66 -33.12 -25.37
N LYS A 32 3.98 -32.86 -26.49
CA LYS A 32 2.98 -31.79 -26.61
C LYS A 32 1.78 -32.02 -25.68
N HIS A 33 1.29 -33.25 -25.57
CA HIS A 33 0.20 -33.61 -24.66
C HIS A 33 0.62 -33.47 -23.18
N ALA A 34 1.82 -33.91 -22.83
CA ALA A 34 2.37 -33.76 -21.48
C ALA A 34 2.52 -32.27 -21.10
N LEU A 35 3.00 -31.42 -22.02
CA LEU A 35 3.06 -29.98 -21.78
C LEU A 35 1.67 -29.37 -21.60
N ALA A 36 0.68 -29.78 -22.40
CA ALA A 36 -0.70 -29.33 -22.24
C ALA A 36 -1.28 -29.70 -20.88
N THR A 37 -0.95 -30.89 -20.37
CA THR A 37 -1.32 -31.35 -19.03
C THR A 37 -0.67 -30.48 -17.95
N ALA A 38 0.63 -30.19 -18.06
CA ALA A 38 1.33 -29.31 -17.13
C ALA A 38 0.73 -27.89 -17.13
N ILE A 39 0.45 -27.32 -18.31
CA ILE A 39 -0.20 -26.01 -18.43
C ILE A 39 -1.57 -25.99 -17.76
N LYS A 40 -2.37 -27.04 -17.94
CA LYS A 40 -3.71 -27.14 -17.34
C LYS A 40 -3.65 -27.27 -15.82
N SER A 41 -2.60 -27.90 -15.27
CA SER A 41 -2.43 -28.06 -13.82
C SER A 41 -2.23 -26.72 -13.10
N ASN A 42 -1.62 -25.75 -13.77
CA ASN A 42 -1.23 -24.46 -13.20
C ASN A 42 -0.38 -24.61 -11.91
N ASP A 43 0.48 -25.63 -11.86
CA ASP A 43 1.33 -25.98 -10.73
C ASP A 43 2.81 -26.00 -11.12
N VAL A 44 3.64 -25.28 -10.35
CA VAL A 44 5.10 -25.21 -10.54
C VAL A 44 5.73 -26.60 -10.47
N GLN A 45 5.25 -27.50 -9.61
CA GLN A 45 5.83 -28.84 -9.48
C GLN A 45 5.57 -29.71 -10.72
N GLN A 46 4.38 -29.59 -11.31
CA GLN A 46 4.04 -30.30 -12.55
C GLN A 46 4.89 -29.79 -13.73
N PHE A 47 5.22 -28.50 -13.76
CA PHE A 47 6.18 -27.99 -14.73
C PHE A 47 7.60 -28.46 -14.48
N ASN A 48 8.05 -28.53 -13.21
CA ASN A 48 9.39 -29.06 -12.90
C ASN A 48 9.50 -30.51 -13.33
N GLN A 49 8.50 -31.35 -13.02
CA GLN A 49 8.46 -32.73 -13.48
C GLN A 49 8.54 -32.82 -15.01
N PHE A 50 7.77 -32.00 -15.73
CA PHE A 50 7.87 -31.95 -17.20
C PHE A 50 9.27 -31.54 -17.67
N ILE A 51 9.89 -30.52 -17.06
CA ILE A 51 11.22 -30.04 -17.45
C ILE A 51 12.27 -31.14 -17.25
N ASP A 52 12.18 -31.89 -16.15
CA ASP A 52 13.10 -32.97 -15.82
C ASP A 52 12.92 -34.16 -16.78
N GLU A 53 11.68 -34.54 -17.08
CA GLU A 53 11.36 -35.69 -17.96
C GLU A 53 11.68 -35.42 -19.44
N TYR A 54 11.45 -34.18 -19.91
CA TYR A 54 11.53 -33.81 -21.33
C TYR A 54 12.71 -32.86 -21.62
N GLN A 55 13.81 -32.95 -20.87
CA GLN A 55 14.99 -32.12 -21.12
C GLN A 55 15.53 -32.29 -22.55
N TYR A 56 16.06 -31.20 -23.12
CA TYR A 56 16.61 -31.15 -24.48
C TYR A 56 15.62 -31.44 -25.61
N SER A 57 14.32 -31.50 -25.34
CA SER A 57 13.28 -31.68 -26.36
C SER A 57 12.98 -30.40 -27.16
N GLY A 58 13.49 -29.26 -26.69
CA GLY A 58 13.12 -27.91 -27.13
C GLY A 58 11.82 -27.40 -26.51
N TRP A 59 10.96 -28.28 -25.98
CA TRP A 59 9.69 -27.90 -25.35
C TRP A 59 9.87 -27.44 -23.90
N GLU A 60 10.98 -27.79 -23.26
CA GLU A 60 11.34 -27.36 -21.91
C GLU A 60 11.45 -25.84 -21.80
N ILE A 61 11.88 -25.14 -22.86
CA ILE A 61 11.97 -23.67 -22.86
C ILE A 61 10.57 -23.06 -22.63
N LYS A 62 9.55 -23.63 -23.28
CA LYS A 62 8.16 -23.18 -23.12
C LYS A 62 7.64 -23.54 -21.72
N ALA A 63 7.97 -24.72 -21.21
CA ALA A 63 7.62 -25.14 -19.86
C ALA A 63 8.23 -24.21 -18.79
N ILE A 64 9.53 -23.88 -18.90
CA ILE A 64 10.24 -22.93 -18.04
C ILE A 64 9.54 -21.58 -18.03
N TYR A 65 9.20 -21.05 -19.21
CA TYR A 65 8.48 -19.78 -19.31
C TYR A 65 7.15 -19.76 -18.54
N TYR A 66 6.33 -20.81 -18.67
CA TYR A 66 5.05 -20.90 -17.97
C TYR A 66 5.20 -21.17 -16.48
N ARG A 67 6.16 -22.01 -16.08
CA ARG A 67 6.51 -22.24 -14.69
C ARG A 67 6.85 -20.93 -13.99
N ASP A 68 7.79 -20.18 -14.57
CA ASP A 68 8.27 -18.93 -14.00
C ASP A 68 7.16 -17.88 -13.95
N LYS A 69 6.32 -17.81 -14.99
CA LYS A 69 5.13 -16.95 -14.99
C LYS A 69 4.23 -17.24 -13.78
N ILE A 70 3.92 -18.52 -13.54
CA ILE A 70 3.04 -18.92 -12.42
C ILE A 70 3.73 -18.67 -11.09
N ALA A 71 5.02 -19.00 -10.97
CA ALA A 71 5.79 -18.74 -9.77
C ALA A 71 5.82 -17.24 -9.41
N LEU A 72 5.96 -16.36 -10.40
CA LEU A 72 5.85 -14.91 -10.20
C LEU A 72 4.44 -14.50 -9.77
N GLU A 73 3.38 -15.03 -10.41
CA GLU A 73 2.00 -14.72 -9.99
C GLU A 73 1.70 -15.18 -8.56
N LEU A 74 2.23 -16.33 -8.13
CA LEU A 74 2.15 -16.80 -6.75
C LEU A 74 2.90 -15.85 -5.80
N ALA A 75 4.11 -15.42 -6.16
CA ALA A 75 4.88 -14.47 -5.36
C ALA A 75 4.17 -13.10 -5.24
N LYS A 76 3.56 -12.60 -6.33
CA LYS A 76 2.74 -11.38 -6.32
C LYS A 76 1.51 -11.52 -5.44
N LYS A 77 0.86 -12.68 -5.45
CA LYS A 77 -0.32 -12.98 -4.64
C LYS A 77 -0.01 -13.06 -3.14
N ASP A 78 1.16 -13.61 -2.78
CA ASP A 78 1.66 -13.60 -1.40
C ASP A 78 1.84 -12.17 -0.89
N GLY A 79 2.31 -11.25 -1.76
CA GLY A 79 2.36 -9.83 -1.46
C GLY A 79 3.48 -9.41 -0.51
N SER A 80 4.45 -10.28 -0.24
CA SER A 80 5.66 -9.95 0.49
C SER A 80 6.86 -9.67 -0.42
N GLU A 81 7.75 -8.79 0.02
CA GLU A 81 9.06 -8.59 -0.60
C GLU A 81 9.89 -9.89 -0.63
N ALA A 82 9.76 -10.71 0.42
CA ALA A 82 10.47 -11.97 0.56
C ALA A 82 10.05 -13.00 -0.51
N ALA A 83 8.77 -13.09 -0.87
CA ALA A 83 8.31 -14.01 -1.90
C ALA A 83 8.86 -13.64 -3.29
N LEU A 84 8.89 -12.35 -3.62
CA LEU A 84 9.45 -11.88 -4.88
C LEU A 84 10.98 -12.00 -4.91
N THR A 85 11.65 -11.81 -3.76
CA THR A 85 13.09 -12.05 -3.62
C THR A 85 13.41 -13.53 -3.85
N ARG A 86 12.65 -14.45 -3.23
CA ARG A 86 12.81 -15.88 -3.51
C ARG A 86 12.63 -16.22 -4.99
N PHE A 87 11.68 -15.60 -5.69
CA PHE A 87 11.54 -15.80 -7.13
C PHE A 87 12.80 -15.36 -7.89
N ILE A 88 13.32 -14.16 -7.59
CA ILE A 88 14.53 -13.59 -8.20
C ILE A 88 15.73 -14.52 -7.99
N ASP A 89 15.88 -15.04 -6.77
CA ASP A 89 16.99 -15.91 -6.41
C ASP A 89 16.85 -17.31 -7.03
N THR A 90 15.63 -17.82 -7.14
CA THR A 90 15.36 -19.17 -7.67
C THR A 90 15.41 -19.22 -9.21
N TYR A 91 15.01 -18.13 -9.88
CA TYR A 91 14.92 -18.06 -11.34
C TYR A 91 15.68 -16.83 -11.90
N PRO A 92 17.01 -16.77 -11.74
CA PRO A 92 17.81 -15.60 -12.13
C PRO A 92 17.80 -15.34 -13.64
N ASP A 93 17.69 -16.40 -14.45
CA ASP A 93 17.66 -16.31 -15.93
C ASP A 93 16.24 -16.18 -16.50
N SER A 94 15.24 -15.99 -15.65
CA SER A 94 13.85 -15.91 -16.09
C SER A 94 13.60 -14.69 -16.98
N GLY A 95 12.83 -14.88 -18.06
CA GLY A 95 12.25 -13.76 -18.81
C GLY A 95 11.35 -12.84 -17.97
N TRP A 96 10.94 -13.28 -16.77
CA TRP A 96 10.13 -12.53 -15.82
C TRP A 96 10.95 -11.83 -14.72
N PHE A 97 12.28 -11.95 -14.73
CA PHE A 97 13.17 -11.39 -13.71
C PHE A 97 12.92 -9.90 -13.44
N ASN A 98 12.94 -9.07 -14.50
CA ASN A 98 12.74 -7.63 -14.37
C ASN A 98 11.34 -7.27 -13.84
N ASN A 99 10.32 -8.09 -14.13
CA ASN A 99 8.99 -7.91 -13.56
C ASN A 99 9.00 -8.19 -12.05
N ALA A 100 9.68 -9.27 -11.62
CA ALA A 100 9.81 -9.59 -10.20
C ALA A 100 10.53 -8.50 -9.42
N VAL A 101 11.64 -7.97 -9.96
CA VAL A 101 12.37 -6.82 -9.40
C VAL A 101 11.46 -5.60 -9.28
N TYR A 102 10.73 -5.25 -10.35
CA TYR A 102 9.80 -4.12 -10.35
C TYR A 102 8.73 -4.23 -9.26
N TYR A 103 8.11 -5.42 -9.10
CA TYR A 103 7.09 -5.63 -8.09
C TYR A 103 7.67 -5.71 -6.67
N ARG A 104 8.87 -6.29 -6.49
CA ARG A 104 9.55 -6.35 -5.19
C ARG A 104 9.76 -4.93 -4.67
N ASP A 105 10.37 -4.09 -5.50
CA ASP A 105 10.67 -2.72 -5.13
C ASP A 105 9.40 -1.88 -4.92
N LYS A 106 8.35 -2.13 -5.71
CA LYS A 106 7.03 -1.51 -5.49
C LYS A 106 6.52 -1.81 -4.07
N ILE A 107 6.58 -3.07 -3.65
CA ILE A 107 6.13 -3.49 -2.32
C ILE A 107 7.02 -2.89 -1.23
N ALA A 108 8.34 -2.90 -1.42
CA ALA A 108 9.29 -2.28 -0.49
C ALA A 108 8.99 -0.79 -0.28
N LEU A 109 8.69 -0.05 -1.36
CA LEU A 109 8.28 1.35 -1.26
C LEU A 109 6.93 1.52 -0.54
N GLU A 110 5.92 0.69 -0.84
CA GLU A 110 4.62 0.76 -0.16
C GLU A 110 4.74 0.47 1.34
N LEU A 111 5.60 -0.48 1.73
CA LEU A 111 5.92 -0.74 3.14
C LEU A 111 6.60 0.46 3.80
N ALA A 112 7.58 1.07 3.13
CA ALA A 112 8.25 2.28 3.64
C ALA A 112 7.27 3.46 3.79
N LYS A 113 6.36 3.65 2.83
CA LYS A 113 5.28 4.66 2.90
C LYS A 113 4.32 4.40 4.05
N LYS A 114 3.99 3.12 4.31
CA LYS A 114 3.12 2.71 5.41
C LYS A 114 3.76 2.94 6.78
N GLU A 115 5.06 2.73 6.91
CA GLU A 115 5.81 3.09 8.14
C GLU A 115 5.79 4.61 8.36
N GLY A 116 5.78 5.40 7.28
CA GLY A 116 5.54 6.84 7.33
C GLY A 116 6.70 7.66 7.89
N SER A 117 7.89 7.07 7.98
CA SER A 117 9.10 7.73 8.50
C SER A 117 10.09 8.07 7.40
N GLU A 118 10.85 9.16 7.59
CA GLU A 118 11.96 9.52 6.70
C GLU A 118 13.02 8.41 6.64
N ALA A 119 13.24 7.71 7.77
CA ALA A 119 14.19 6.62 7.88
C ALA A 119 13.78 5.40 7.04
N ALA A 120 12.49 5.03 7.03
CA ALA A 120 11.98 3.94 6.21
C ALA A 120 12.21 4.17 4.72
N LEU A 121 11.89 5.39 4.27
CA LEU A 121 12.05 5.78 2.86
C LEU A 121 13.52 5.89 2.47
N LYS A 122 14.40 6.31 3.39
CA LYS A 122 15.86 6.24 3.17
C LYS A 122 16.36 4.81 3.02
N ARG A 123 15.94 3.89 3.89
CA ARG A 123 16.29 2.46 3.77
C ARG A 123 15.85 1.89 2.41
N PHE A 124 14.67 2.26 1.93
CA PHE A 124 14.23 1.86 0.58
C PHE A 124 15.19 2.39 -0.50
N LEU A 125 15.52 3.68 -0.48
CA LEU A 125 16.41 4.30 -1.47
C LEU A 125 17.83 3.73 -1.44
N GLU A 126 18.32 3.34 -0.25
CA GLU A 126 19.63 2.71 -0.08
C GLU A 126 19.65 1.26 -0.57
N LYS A 127 18.58 0.50 -0.30
CA LYS A 127 18.47 -0.90 -0.72
C LYS A 127 18.15 -1.08 -2.21
N HIS A 128 17.46 -0.12 -2.81
CA HIS A 128 16.98 -0.21 -4.20
C HIS A 128 17.38 1.03 -5.02
N PRO A 129 18.69 1.31 -5.19
CA PRO A 129 19.17 2.51 -5.88
C PRO A 129 18.76 2.58 -7.36
N ASP A 130 18.69 1.42 -8.03
CA ASP A 130 18.35 1.32 -9.46
C ASP A 130 16.84 1.08 -9.70
N SER A 131 16.02 1.27 -8.67
CA SER A 131 14.60 0.98 -8.76
C SER A 131 13.88 1.92 -9.72
N ALA A 132 12.96 1.37 -10.51
CA ALA A 132 11.97 2.17 -11.26
C ALA A 132 11.11 3.07 -10.34
N TRP A 133 11.10 2.78 -9.03
CA TRP A 133 10.35 3.53 -8.01
C TRP A 133 11.21 4.53 -7.23
N PHE A 134 12.50 4.67 -7.56
CA PHE A 134 13.44 5.51 -6.81
C PHE A 134 12.96 6.97 -6.68
N SER A 135 12.56 7.60 -7.79
CA SER A 135 12.05 8.98 -7.79
C SER A 135 10.81 9.16 -6.91
N SER A 136 9.92 8.16 -6.89
CA SER A 136 8.75 8.15 -6.00
C SER A 136 9.18 8.05 -4.53
N GLY A 137 10.17 7.22 -4.21
CA GLY A 137 10.77 7.14 -2.87
C GLY A 137 11.36 8.47 -2.42
N VAL A 138 12.10 9.17 -3.29
CA VAL A 138 12.66 10.51 -3.02
C VAL A 138 11.55 11.51 -2.74
N TYR A 139 10.52 11.56 -3.60
CA TYR A 139 9.37 12.43 -3.42
C TYR A 139 8.69 12.22 -2.06
N HIS A 140 8.44 10.95 -1.70
CA HIS A 140 7.79 10.61 -0.45
C HIS A 140 8.65 10.93 0.78
N ARG A 141 9.96 10.68 0.72
CA ARG A 141 10.90 11.01 1.79
C ARG A 141 10.87 12.51 2.08
N ASP A 142 11.01 13.30 1.01
CA ASP A 142 11.03 14.74 1.10
C ASP A 142 9.68 15.31 1.56
N ARG A 143 8.58 14.70 1.14
CA ARG A 143 7.24 15.05 1.62
C ARG A 143 7.11 14.86 3.14
N VAL A 144 7.61 13.73 3.67
CA VAL A 144 7.64 13.49 5.13
C VAL A 144 8.50 14.53 5.84
N ALA A 145 9.71 14.79 5.34
CA ALA A 145 10.61 15.79 5.92
C ALA A 145 10.00 17.21 5.90
N TYR A 146 9.29 17.56 4.82
CA TYR A 146 8.56 18.82 4.72
C TYR A 146 7.48 18.95 5.80
N TYR A 147 6.65 17.92 6.00
CA TYR A 147 5.61 17.96 7.02
C TYR A 147 6.19 18.00 8.44
N ASN A 148 7.30 17.31 8.70
CA ASN A 148 8.01 17.39 9.97
C ASN A 148 8.51 18.81 10.22
N ALA A 149 9.18 19.44 9.24
CA ALA A 149 9.66 20.82 9.36
C ALA A 149 8.52 21.83 9.52
N LYS A 150 7.40 21.62 8.82
CA LYS A 150 6.19 22.44 8.95
C LYS A 150 5.53 22.30 10.32
N SER A 151 5.54 21.09 10.89
CA SER A 151 4.97 20.82 12.22
C SER A 151 5.81 21.43 13.33
N ASP A 152 7.14 21.35 13.22
CA ASP A 152 8.08 22.01 14.13
C ASP A 152 7.92 23.53 14.04
N GLY A 153 7.84 24.06 12.81
CA GLY A 153 7.52 25.46 12.57
C GLY A 153 8.64 26.44 12.89
N THR A 154 9.84 25.97 13.25
CA THR A 154 11.00 26.82 13.53
C THR A 154 11.84 27.10 12.29
N LEU A 155 12.62 28.20 12.35
CA LEU A 155 13.56 28.52 11.27
C LEU A 155 14.66 27.46 11.13
N ASN A 156 15.08 26.86 12.24
CA ASN A 156 16.07 25.78 12.25
C ASN A 156 15.56 24.55 11.49
N ALA A 157 14.29 24.15 11.69
CA ALA A 157 13.70 23.03 10.99
C ALA A 157 13.62 23.28 9.47
N TYR A 158 13.17 24.47 9.06
CA TYR A 158 13.14 24.84 7.65
C TYR A 158 14.54 24.91 7.02
N ASN A 159 15.52 25.53 7.69
CA ASN A 159 16.89 25.59 7.20
C ASN A 159 17.52 24.18 7.10
N SER A 160 17.22 23.30 8.05
CA SER A 160 17.66 21.90 8.04
C SER A 160 17.11 21.15 6.84
N PHE A 161 15.81 21.32 6.53
CA PHE A 161 15.20 20.77 5.33
C PHE A 161 15.92 21.25 4.06
N LEU A 162 16.08 22.58 3.91
CA LEU A 162 16.70 23.16 2.71
C LEU A 162 18.14 22.72 2.49
N ARG A 163 18.88 22.46 3.58
CA ARG A 163 20.24 21.92 3.52
C ARG A 163 20.26 20.43 3.14
N LYS A 164 19.37 19.62 3.71
CA LYS A 164 19.33 18.17 3.46
C LYS A 164 18.74 17.83 2.09
N TYR A 165 17.80 18.63 1.59
CA TYR A 165 17.02 18.35 0.39
C TYR A 165 17.02 19.54 -0.60
N PRO A 166 18.19 19.95 -1.11
CA PRO A 166 18.34 21.15 -1.93
C PRO A 166 17.67 21.05 -3.32
N ASN A 167 17.38 19.83 -3.78
CA ASN A 167 16.74 19.54 -5.07
C ASN A 167 15.29 19.05 -4.92
N SER A 168 14.70 19.24 -3.73
CA SER A 168 13.35 18.79 -3.45
C SER A 168 12.29 19.61 -4.19
N GLU A 169 11.24 18.97 -4.69
CA GLU A 169 10.03 19.65 -5.17
C GLU A 169 9.34 20.50 -4.08
N TRP A 170 9.65 20.24 -2.79
CA TRP A 170 9.08 20.99 -1.66
C TRP A 170 9.91 22.20 -1.26
N LYS A 171 11.08 22.42 -1.87
CA LYS A 171 12.01 23.50 -1.54
C LYS A 171 11.35 24.88 -1.50
N GLU A 172 10.68 25.26 -2.59
CA GLU A 172 10.08 26.60 -2.71
C GLU A 172 9.02 26.86 -1.60
N LYS A 173 8.24 25.82 -1.27
CA LYS A 173 7.25 25.90 -0.17
C LYS A 173 7.94 26.13 1.17
N VAL A 174 9.05 25.44 1.43
CA VAL A 174 9.83 25.61 2.67
C VAL A 174 10.50 26.98 2.73
N GLU A 175 11.08 27.46 1.63
CA GLU A 175 11.67 28.80 1.56
C GLU A 175 10.64 29.89 1.85
N LYS A 176 9.42 29.74 1.33
CA LYS A 176 8.32 30.67 1.62
C LYS A 176 7.96 30.66 3.11
N LEU A 177 7.92 29.50 3.75
CA LEU A 177 7.66 29.39 5.20
C LEU A 177 8.78 30.05 6.01
N ALA A 178 10.04 29.77 5.68
CA ALA A 178 11.20 30.36 6.34
C ALA A 178 11.24 31.88 6.20
N ARG A 179 11.04 32.43 4.99
CA ARG A 179 10.94 33.88 4.75
C ARG A 179 9.82 34.52 5.56
N THR A 180 8.65 33.88 5.59
CA THR A 180 7.49 34.35 6.37
C THR A 180 7.83 34.45 7.85
N LEU A 181 8.49 33.43 8.40
CA LEU A 181 8.86 33.39 9.82
C LEU A 181 9.89 34.46 10.17
N ARG A 182 10.97 34.60 9.38
CA ARG A 182 11.97 35.67 9.55
C ARG A 182 11.34 37.07 9.52
N SER A 183 10.38 37.30 8.63
CA SER A 183 9.68 38.59 8.55
C SER A 183 8.89 38.91 9.82
N LYS A 184 8.30 37.89 10.46
CA LYS A 184 7.58 38.03 11.73
C LYS A 184 8.55 38.35 12.87
N GLU A 185 9.65 37.61 12.96
CA GLU A 185 10.71 37.81 13.96
C GLU A 185 11.34 39.21 13.87
N ASN A 186 11.60 39.70 12.66
CA ASN A 186 12.14 41.05 12.45
C ASN A 186 11.12 42.14 12.85
N LYS A 187 9.84 41.93 12.59
CA LYS A 187 8.77 42.85 13.02
C LYS A 187 8.64 42.89 14.54
N THR A 188 8.73 41.74 15.22
CA THR A 188 8.71 41.70 16.69
C THR A 188 9.97 42.32 17.30
N ALA A 189 11.15 42.09 16.72
CA ALA A 189 12.40 42.71 17.18
C ALA A 189 12.39 44.24 17.03
N ARG A 190 11.87 44.77 15.92
CA ARG A 190 11.68 46.23 15.73
C ARG A 190 10.68 46.82 16.73
N LYS A 191 9.60 46.10 17.05
CA LYS A 191 8.65 46.50 18.11
C LYS A 191 9.29 46.48 19.51
N GLY A 192 10.25 45.58 19.76
CA GLY A 192 11.01 45.49 21.00
C GLY A 192 11.98 46.65 21.21
N LYS A 193 12.73 47.05 20.17
CA LYS A 193 13.68 48.17 20.21
C LYS A 193 13.05 49.56 20.34
N SER A 194 11.75 49.71 20.04
CA SER A 194 11.02 50.99 20.17
C SER A 194 10.40 51.22 21.56
N LYS A 195 10.53 50.29 22.50
CA LYS A 195 10.05 50.47 23.88
C LYS A 195 11.20 50.90 24.80
N ASN A 196 11.74 52.10 24.59
CA ASN A 196 12.25 52.88 25.73
C ASN A 196 11.06 53.69 26.29
N GLU A 197 10.83 53.48 27.58
CA GLU A 197 9.80 53.98 28.50
C GLU A 197 8.64 54.79 27.89
N LEU A 198 7.48 54.13 27.76
CA LEU A 198 6.22 54.84 27.53
C LEU A 198 5.70 55.40 28.86
N SER A 199 5.31 56.68 28.83
CA SER A 199 4.61 57.35 29.92
C SER A 199 3.43 56.50 30.42
N VAL A 200 3.18 56.53 31.74
CA VAL A 200 2.09 55.80 32.42
C VAL A 200 0.74 55.93 31.70
N SER A 201 0.46 57.10 31.11
CA SER A 201 -0.73 57.34 30.29
C SER A 201 -0.78 56.47 29.03
N GLN A 202 0.33 56.36 28.30
CA GLN A 202 0.41 55.56 27.09
C GLN A 202 0.42 54.05 27.39
N GLN A 203 0.94 53.65 28.56
CA GLN A 203 0.85 52.27 29.07
C GLN A 203 -0.62 51.87 29.29
N ARG A 204 -1.42 52.76 29.90
CA ARG A 204 -2.87 52.56 30.10
C ARG A 204 -3.60 52.41 28.78
N THR A 205 -3.31 53.26 27.79
CA THR A 205 -3.90 53.18 26.45
C THR A 205 -3.54 51.87 25.74
N ARG A 206 -2.28 51.43 25.81
CA ARG A 206 -1.86 50.14 25.24
C ARG A 206 -2.55 48.95 25.89
N ASN A 207 -2.67 48.96 27.22
CA ASN A 207 -3.35 47.90 27.95
C ASN A 207 -4.84 47.86 27.60
N ALA A 208 -5.50 49.02 27.50
CA ALA A 208 -6.88 49.13 27.07
C ALA A 208 -7.09 48.57 25.65
N LEU A 209 -6.19 48.88 24.70
CA LEU A 209 -6.24 48.33 23.34
C LEU A 209 -6.00 46.81 23.31
N ALA A 210 -5.06 46.30 24.11
CA ALA A 210 -4.80 44.86 24.20
C ALA A 210 -6.03 44.12 24.78
N ILE A 211 -6.67 44.67 25.81
CA ILE A 211 -7.91 44.13 26.38
C ILE A 211 -9.03 44.15 25.32
N TYR A 212 -9.18 45.26 24.59
CA TYR A 212 -10.16 45.37 23.50
C TYR A 212 -9.95 44.34 22.39
N GLU A 213 -8.70 44.09 21.99
CA GLU A 213 -8.37 43.05 21.00
C GLU A 213 -8.73 41.64 21.49
N ILE A 214 -8.49 41.35 22.78
CA ILE A 214 -8.86 40.08 23.40
C ILE A 214 -10.39 39.92 23.40
N ILE A 215 -11.14 40.92 23.88
CA ILE A 215 -12.61 40.89 23.89
C ILE A 215 -13.16 40.65 22.47
N ASN A 216 -12.61 41.32 21.46
CA ASN A 216 -13.06 41.14 20.08
C ASN A 216 -12.68 39.78 19.49
N ARG A 217 -11.55 39.21 19.90
CA ARG A 217 -11.18 37.84 19.53
C ARG A 217 -12.15 36.85 20.17
N ASP A 218 -12.48 37.02 21.44
CA ASP A 218 -13.39 36.15 22.17
C ASP A 218 -14.80 36.24 21.62
N LYS A 219 -15.28 37.44 21.27
CA LYS A 219 -16.55 37.63 20.54
C LYS A 219 -16.56 36.88 19.21
N ARG A 220 -15.50 36.99 18.40
CA ARG A 220 -15.39 36.24 17.12
C ARG A 220 -15.34 34.74 17.33
N ASN A 221 -14.66 34.27 18.38
CA ASN A 221 -14.59 32.85 18.71
C ASN A 221 -15.94 32.32 19.19
N ALA A 222 -16.64 33.06 20.06
CA ALA A 222 -18.00 32.76 20.49
C ALA A 222 -18.96 32.68 19.30
N GLU A 223 -18.84 33.62 18.34
CA GLU A 223 -19.66 33.62 17.13
C GLU A 223 -19.37 32.40 16.24
N LYS A 224 -18.09 32.03 16.06
CA LYS A 224 -17.71 30.80 15.35
C LYS A 224 -18.26 29.54 16.02
N ILE A 225 -18.24 29.49 17.35
CA ILE A 225 -18.80 28.37 18.13
C ILE A 225 -20.32 28.29 17.91
N LYS A 226 -21.03 29.42 17.99
CA LYS A 226 -22.47 29.51 17.70
C LYS A 226 -22.80 29.04 16.29
N GLN A 227 -22.04 29.50 15.29
CA GLN A 227 -22.21 29.08 13.89
C GLN A 227 -21.95 27.58 13.70
N LYS A 228 -20.92 27.02 14.35
CA LYS A 228 -20.64 25.59 14.31
C LYS A 228 -21.79 24.78 14.92
N ALA A 229 -22.29 25.18 16.08
CA ALA A 229 -23.45 24.56 16.73
C ALA A 229 -24.72 24.64 15.86
N ALA A 230 -24.96 25.78 15.20
CA ALA A 230 -26.08 25.94 14.27
C ALA A 230 -25.95 25.01 13.04
N LYS A 231 -24.76 24.91 12.45
CA LYS A 231 -24.49 23.97 11.34
C LYS A 231 -24.65 22.52 11.75
N GLU A 232 -24.21 22.15 12.95
CA GLU A 232 -24.37 20.81 13.49
C GLU A 232 -25.86 20.46 13.70
N LYS A 233 -26.63 21.39 14.30
CA LYS A 233 -28.09 21.26 14.43
C LYS A 233 -28.76 21.10 13.06
N GLN A 234 -28.37 21.90 12.06
CA GLN A 234 -28.89 21.80 10.70
C GLN A 234 -28.51 20.48 10.02
N SER A 235 -27.28 20.00 10.20
CA SER A 235 -26.83 18.69 9.67
C SER A 235 -27.60 17.53 10.30
N LYS A 236 -27.83 17.58 11.62
CA LYS A 236 -28.66 16.60 12.33
C LYS A 236 -30.09 16.61 11.78
N LEU A 237 -30.69 17.78 11.63
CA LEU A 237 -32.03 17.94 11.07
C LEU A 237 -32.13 17.39 9.64
N ALA A 238 -31.17 17.71 8.77
CA ALA A 238 -31.12 17.19 7.40
C ALA A 238 -31.01 15.66 7.34
N ARG A 239 -30.21 15.06 8.23
CA ARG A 239 -30.09 13.60 8.36
C ARG A 239 -31.43 12.97 8.75
N CYS A 240 -32.13 13.57 9.70
CA CYS A 240 -33.45 13.13 10.13
C CYS A 240 -34.48 13.22 8.99
N TYR A 241 -34.49 14.32 8.22
CA TYR A 241 -35.36 14.43 7.05
C TYR A 241 -35.07 13.36 5.99
N ARG A 242 -33.80 13.07 5.67
CA ARG A 242 -33.44 11.98 4.74
C ARG A 242 -33.92 10.61 5.21
N MET A 243 -33.80 10.34 6.52
CA MET A 243 -34.29 9.09 7.09
C MET A 243 -35.82 9.00 7.03
N LYS A 244 -36.54 10.08 7.36
CA LYS A 244 -37.99 10.16 7.25
C LYS A 244 -38.46 9.97 5.81
N ASP A 245 -37.79 10.61 4.86
CA ASP A 245 -38.07 10.48 3.43
C ASP A 245 -37.84 9.06 2.91
N ARG A 246 -36.75 8.41 3.34
CA ARG A 246 -36.50 7.00 3.00
C ARG A 246 -37.56 6.08 3.61
N ILE A 247 -38.04 6.31 4.83
CA ILE A 247 -39.16 5.56 5.41
C ILE A 247 -40.42 5.70 4.52
N ARG A 248 -40.75 6.93 4.13
CA ARG A 248 -41.86 7.22 3.20
C ARG A 248 -41.69 6.53 1.84
N SER A 249 -40.46 6.45 1.32
CA SER A 249 -40.19 5.79 0.03
C SER A 249 -40.47 4.28 0.04
N TYR A 250 -40.35 3.62 1.20
CA TYR A 250 -40.76 2.22 1.36
C TYR A 250 -42.30 2.09 1.34
N ASP A 251 -43.02 3.04 1.94
CA ASP A 251 -44.50 3.07 1.91
C ASP A 251 -45.06 3.30 0.50
N GLU A 252 -44.41 4.19 -0.26
CA GLU A 252 -44.79 4.52 -1.63
C GLU A 252 -44.31 3.50 -2.67
N ARG A 253 -43.64 2.43 -2.24
CA ARG A 253 -43.03 1.42 -3.11
C ARG A 253 -42.06 1.97 -4.17
N LYS A 254 -41.29 3.01 -3.85
CA LYS A 254 -40.38 3.68 -4.82
C LYS A 254 -38.98 3.08 -4.90
N VAL A 255 -38.53 2.33 -3.88
CA VAL A 255 -37.19 1.72 -3.83
C VAL A 255 -37.31 0.23 -3.55
N TRP A 256 -37.18 -0.58 -4.61
CA TRP A 256 -37.44 -2.04 -4.58
C TRP A 256 -36.21 -2.87 -4.92
N TYR A 257 -35.02 -2.28 -4.89
CA TYR A 257 -33.79 -2.99 -5.19
C TYR A 257 -32.62 -2.51 -4.34
N GLU A 258 -31.69 -3.40 -4.07
CA GLU A 258 -30.33 -3.09 -3.65
C GLU A 258 -29.36 -3.32 -4.82
N LEU A 259 -28.18 -2.73 -4.76
CA LEU A 259 -27.12 -3.03 -5.74
C LEU A 259 -26.26 -4.14 -5.17
N ASP A 260 -26.05 -5.20 -5.95
CA ASP A 260 -25.15 -6.28 -5.57
C ASP A 260 -23.67 -5.84 -5.68
N LYS A 261 -22.74 -6.77 -5.41
CA LYS A 261 -21.29 -6.48 -5.47
C LYS A 261 -20.79 -6.13 -6.88
N LYS A 262 -21.57 -6.42 -7.92
CA LYS A 262 -21.28 -6.10 -9.32
C LYS A 262 -21.98 -4.82 -9.78
N GLY A 263 -22.85 -4.25 -8.95
CA GLY A 263 -23.64 -3.06 -9.25
C GLY A 263 -24.98 -3.36 -9.92
N ASP A 264 -25.40 -4.62 -9.95
CA ASP A 264 -26.67 -5.04 -10.54
C ASP A 264 -27.82 -4.88 -9.55
N ARG A 265 -29.02 -4.55 -10.06
CA ARG A 265 -30.20 -4.35 -9.23
C ARG A 265 -30.78 -5.69 -8.77
N GLN A 266 -30.67 -5.98 -7.49
CA GLN A 266 -31.32 -7.12 -6.85
C GLN A 266 -32.61 -6.64 -6.17
N TYR A 267 -33.76 -7.12 -6.64
CA TYR A 267 -35.05 -6.69 -6.12
C TYR A 267 -35.35 -7.28 -4.73
N LEU A 268 -35.93 -6.45 -3.86
CA LEU A 268 -36.27 -6.80 -2.48
C LEU A 268 -37.65 -7.46 -2.42
N THR A 269 -37.81 -8.45 -1.55
CA THR A 269 -39.13 -9.03 -1.25
C THR A 269 -39.94 -8.11 -0.33
N ASP A 270 -41.25 -8.32 -0.25
CA ASP A 270 -42.12 -7.57 0.67
C ASP A 270 -41.66 -7.70 2.14
N ASN A 271 -41.15 -8.87 2.52
CA ASN A 271 -40.62 -9.12 3.86
C ASN A 271 -39.33 -8.34 4.11
N ASP A 272 -38.46 -8.24 3.11
CA ASP A 272 -37.21 -7.47 3.19
C ASP A 272 -37.51 -5.98 3.33
N VAL A 273 -38.42 -5.44 2.51
CA VAL A 273 -38.89 -4.05 2.59
C VAL A 273 -39.46 -3.74 3.97
N LYS A 274 -40.30 -4.63 4.51
CA LYS A 274 -40.89 -4.50 5.84
C LYS A 274 -39.83 -4.48 6.94
N SER A 275 -38.86 -5.40 6.88
CA SER A 275 -37.74 -5.48 7.84
C SER A 275 -36.85 -4.24 7.80
N LEU A 276 -36.45 -3.79 6.60
CA LEU A 276 -35.64 -2.59 6.40
C LEU A 276 -36.35 -1.33 6.89
N LYS A 277 -37.65 -1.19 6.60
CA LYS A 277 -38.48 -0.10 7.11
C LYS A 277 -38.52 -0.09 8.64
N GLN A 278 -38.78 -1.24 9.27
CA GLN A 278 -38.81 -1.35 10.74
C GLN A 278 -37.48 -0.98 11.39
N LYS A 279 -36.36 -1.46 10.81
CA LYS A 279 -35.01 -1.13 11.27
C LYS A 279 -34.72 0.37 11.15
N LEU A 280 -35.08 0.98 10.02
CA LEU A 280 -34.88 2.41 9.80
C LEU A 280 -35.78 3.28 10.69
N ALA A 281 -37.03 2.86 10.90
CA ALA A 281 -37.97 3.53 11.80
C ALA A 281 -37.50 3.47 13.26
N LYS A 282 -36.98 2.34 13.72
CA LYS A 282 -36.35 2.20 15.05
C LYS A 282 -35.17 3.15 15.20
N LYS A 283 -34.28 3.18 14.19
CA LYS A 283 -33.12 4.09 14.18
C LYS A 283 -33.52 5.56 14.18
N TYR A 284 -34.57 5.91 13.43
CA TYR A 284 -35.12 7.27 13.40
C TYR A 284 -35.61 7.69 14.78
N ARG A 285 -36.41 6.86 15.48
CA ARG A 285 -36.84 7.14 16.86
C ARG A 285 -35.64 7.33 17.80
N GLN A 286 -34.62 6.48 17.72
CA GLN A 286 -33.46 6.61 18.60
C GLN A 286 -32.61 7.88 18.38
N THR A 287 -32.65 8.46 17.17
CA THR A 287 -31.69 9.51 16.77
C THR A 287 -32.35 10.89 16.57
N CYS A 288 -33.64 10.90 16.24
CA CYS A 288 -34.36 12.02 15.65
C CYS A 288 -35.70 12.35 16.31
N SER A 289 -36.22 11.52 17.22
CA SER A 289 -37.38 11.87 18.06
C SER A 289 -36.96 12.50 19.36
#